data_AF-A0A7W1J9C7-F1
#
_entry.id   AF-A0A7W1J9C7-F1
#
_cell.length_a   1.000
_cell.length_b   1.000
_cell.length_c   1.000
_cell.angle_alpha   90.00
_cell.angle_beta   90.00
_cell.angle_gamma   90.00
#
_symmetry.space_group_name_H-M   'P 1'
#
loop_
_entity.id
_entity.type
_entity.pdbx_description
1 polymer ?
#
loop_
_entity_poly.entity_id
_entity_poly.type
_entity_poly.pdbx_seq_one_letter_code
_entity_poly.pdbx_strand_id
1 'polypeptide(L)'
;MTWRLLGVVIVLAALLVGFTKRDTQYRLDAKRSAFDQAALDHRDSAYTSMTWVASRSENYFQLRFFDKVEGGICLSPSWEDLAALGAKEPSLAHLVPTGGRPTMAKPGASWSDSWLPDPGTLSNSPYVRLFPLSILLNDKLVSAAGGDPRAAKAKVLVVGLGSGAGIAVLAHHFPQVAITVVDIDRKVIDMVRDHFPLIRWLSEQTLADGTPRLRFEARDARQFIHFYDVGNKPRFDVVILDAYTAGSTIPSHLMTTEFFADCARVLDQDGIVLANVIGCYGVTRESSREVTGPKHRVLGGAIRSFRAAGLTSVLNFPVIRPRETPSTFLTDEGRNNIVVSSRTALEPAANKAAWERVRRFVPWPELQIGHHVTRQYYLSKSHDDEFSTTMVDAKIIDDQCPALAKSMKPNPNDKDALQGITYSFDEDAGAAEEARRAVLQWAATGHAKVPKHWDEEGADTVVLVETDWLKYARDTVRCSIAAGADIDRNGGDALVGSPDWKDPTRAPDGAMIGDAPIFTDQRPNADILNR
;
A
#
# COMPACT_ATOMS: atom_id res chain seq x y z
N MET A 1 -48.83 28.41 -21.49
CA MET A 1 -47.39 28.73 -21.32
C MET A 1 -46.86 28.34 -19.92
N THR A 2 -47.68 27.81 -19.01
CA THR A 2 -47.39 27.69 -17.57
C THR A 2 -46.71 26.38 -17.13
N TRP A 3 -47.05 25.24 -17.75
CA TRP A 3 -46.48 23.93 -17.35
C TRP A 3 -45.02 23.72 -17.76
N ARG A 4 -44.60 24.28 -18.90
CA ARG A 4 -43.20 24.18 -19.37
C ARG A 4 -42.25 25.01 -18.50
N LEU A 5 -42.68 26.20 -18.08
CA LEU A 5 -41.93 27.04 -17.15
C LEU A 5 -41.80 26.38 -15.77
N LEU A 6 -42.88 25.80 -15.26
CA LEU A 6 -42.83 25.04 -13.99
C LEU A 6 -41.89 23.84 -14.09
N GLY A 7 -41.92 23.09 -15.20
CA GLY A 7 -41.02 21.96 -15.43
C GLY A 7 -39.54 22.37 -15.46
N VAL A 8 -39.21 23.49 -16.12
CA VAL A 8 -37.83 24.03 -16.13
C VAL A 8 -37.39 24.45 -14.73
N VAL A 9 -38.25 25.12 -13.96
CA VAL A 9 -37.94 25.53 -12.58
C VAL A 9 -37.69 24.33 -11.68
N ILE A 10 -38.51 23.26 -11.79
CA ILE A 10 -38.31 22.02 -11.02
C ILE A 10 -36.97 21.36 -11.38
N VAL A 11 -36.63 21.27 -12.67
CA VAL A 11 -35.34 20.70 -13.10
C VAL A 11 -34.17 21.53 -12.59
N LEU A 12 -34.22 22.86 -12.70
CA LEU A 12 -33.17 23.74 -12.19
C LEU A 12 -33.03 23.66 -10.67
N ALA A 13 -34.14 23.58 -9.94
CA ALA A 13 -34.13 23.41 -8.49
C ALA A 13 -33.56 22.03 -8.09
N ALA A 14 -33.92 20.97 -8.80
CA ALA A 14 -33.36 19.63 -8.58
C ALA A 14 -31.85 19.58 -8.89
N LEU A 15 -31.41 20.24 -9.97
CA LEU A 15 -29.99 20.38 -10.30
C LEU A 15 -29.23 21.19 -9.24
N LEU A 16 -29.82 22.28 -8.74
CA LEU A 16 -29.23 23.10 -7.69
C LEU A 16 -29.15 22.36 -6.35
N VAL A 17 -30.21 21.63 -5.96
CA VAL A 17 -30.21 20.76 -4.77
C VAL A 17 -29.18 19.65 -4.95
N GLY A 18 -29.14 19.00 -6.10
CA GLY A 18 -28.15 17.98 -6.42
C GLY A 18 -26.72 18.51 -6.37
N PHE A 19 -26.46 19.73 -6.83
CA PHE A 19 -25.15 20.37 -6.77
C PHE A 19 -24.77 20.79 -5.34
N THR A 20 -25.69 21.39 -4.58
CA THR A 20 -25.46 21.88 -3.21
C THR A 20 -25.40 20.76 -2.17
N LYS A 21 -26.02 19.60 -2.46
CA LYS A 21 -26.02 18.40 -1.61
C LYS A 21 -25.14 17.28 -2.16
N ARG A 22 -24.31 17.55 -3.18
CA ARG A 22 -23.36 16.56 -3.68
C ARG A 22 -22.35 16.28 -2.57
N ASP A 23 -22.29 15.04 -2.11
CA ASP A 23 -21.22 14.60 -1.22
C ASP A 23 -19.87 14.79 -1.91
N THR A 24 -18.90 15.33 -1.19
CA THR A 24 -17.52 15.34 -1.64
C THR A 24 -17.03 13.90 -1.71
N GLN A 25 -16.58 13.46 -2.88
CA GLN A 25 -16.16 12.08 -3.15
C GLN A 25 -14.94 11.63 -2.34
N TYR A 26 -14.32 12.56 -1.61
CA TYR A 26 -13.16 12.38 -0.77
C TYR A 26 -13.20 13.38 0.39
N ARG A 27 -12.78 12.96 1.59
CA ARG A 27 -12.63 13.83 2.76
C ARG A 27 -11.18 14.31 2.90
N LEU A 28 -10.97 15.62 2.80
CA LEU A 28 -9.66 16.27 2.95
C LEU A 28 -9.45 16.92 4.33
N ASP A 29 -10.42 16.81 5.22
CA ASP A 29 -10.43 17.52 6.50
C ASP A 29 -10.82 16.57 7.64
N ALA A 30 -10.32 15.34 7.57
CA ALA A 30 -10.50 14.34 8.62
C ALA A 30 -9.58 14.63 9.83
N LYS A 31 -9.94 14.07 10.98
CA LYS A 31 -9.09 14.10 12.18
C LYS A 31 -7.69 13.58 11.82
N ARG A 32 -6.64 14.28 12.28
CA ARG A 32 -5.22 13.93 12.04
C ARG A 32 -4.84 13.78 10.57
N SER A 33 -5.60 14.35 9.64
CA SER A 33 -5.14 14.44 8.25
C SER A 33 -4.26 15.67 8.06
N ALA A 34 -3.38 15.67 7.06
CA ALA A 34 -2.60 16.85 6.70
C ALA A 34 -3.52 18.04 6.42
N PHE A 35 -3.19 19.22 6.96
CA PHE A 35 -3.96 20.44 6.70
C PHE A 35 -3.84 20.93 5.25
N ASP A 36 -2.72 20.65 4.59
CA ASP A 36 -2.37 21.13 3.24
C ASP A 36 -2.79 20.15 2.14
N GLN A 37 -3.49 19.07 2.47
CA GLN A 37 -3.81 18.07 1.46
C GLN A 37 -4.80 18.61 0.43
N ALA A 38 -4.51 18.38 -0.85
CA ALA A 38 -5.32 18.85 -1.96
C ALA A 38 -5.56 17.74 -2.99
N ALA A 39 -6.72 17.78 -3.63
CA ALA A 39 -7.08 16.84 -4.70
C ALA A 39 -6.57 17.35 -6.05
N LEU A 40 -5.62 16.62 -6.63
CA LEU A 40 -4.99 16.92 -7.92
C LEU A 40 -5.95 16.69 -9.09
N ASP A 41 -6.59 15.52 -9.11
CA ASP A 41 -7.55 15.15 -10.15
C ASP A 41 -8.53 14.11 -9.58
N HIS A 42 -9.74 14.08 -10.13
CA HIS A 42 -10.81 13.18 -9.73
C HIS A 42 -11.49 12.56 -10.96
N ARG A 43 -11.73 11.24 -10.92
CA ARG A 43 -12.41 10.51 -11.99
C ARG A 43 -13.37 9.47 -11.42
N ASP A 44 -14.55 9.37 -12.04
CA ASP A 44 -15.50 8.29 -11.77
C ASP A 44 -15.48 7.27 -12.90
N SER A 45 -15.57 5.98 -12.57
CA SER A 45 -15.76 4.88 -13.50
C SER A 45 -16.97 4.02 -13.09
N ALA A 46 -17.23 2.95 -13.85
CA ALA A 46 -18.23 1.95 -13.46
C ALA A 46 -17.80 1.11 -12.24
N TYR A 47 -16.50 1.13 -11.88
CA TYR A 47 -15.92 0.29 -10.84
C TYR A 47 -15.59 1.08 -9.56
N THR A 48 -15.16 2.33 -9.69
CA THR A 48 -14.67 3.11 -8.54
C THR A 48 -14.74 4.62 -8.78
N SER A 49 -14.64 5.37 -7.69
CA SER A 49 -14.48 6.82 -7.66
C SER A 49 -13.05 7.11 -7.19
N MET A 50 -12.19 7.63 -8.06
CA MET A 50 -10.74 7.70 -7.80
C MET A 50 -10.24 9.15 -7.76
N THR A 51 -9.41 9.46 -6.76
CA THR A 51 -8.87 10.81 -6.53
C THR A 51 -7.39 10.74 -6.21
N TRP A 52 -6.56 11.49 -6.92
CA TRP A 52 -5.19 11.76 -6.48
C TRP A 52 -5.20 12.88 -5.44
N VAL A 53 -4.67 12.60 -4.26
CA VAL A 53 -4.52 13.56 -3.15
C VAL A 53 -3.05 13.68 -2.79
N ALA A 54 -2.55 14.90 -2.65
CA ALA A 54 -1.17 15.18 -2.30
C ALA A 54 -1.08 16.07 -1.06
N SER A 55 -0.03 15.88 -0.25
CA SER A 55 0.37 16.79 0.82
C SER A 55 1.89 16.92 0.79
N ARG A 56 2.38 18.17 0.77
CA ARG A 56 3.81 18.44 0.82
C ARG A 56 4.35 18.25 2.22
N SER A 57 3.63 18.74 3.23
CA SER A 57 4.07 18.68 4.62
C SER A 57 4.18 17.23 5.12
N GLU A 58 3.27 16.35 4.69
CA GLU A 58 3.29 14.92 5.02
C GLU A 58 4.05 14.05 4.01
N ASN A 59 4.64 14.64 2.98
CA ASN A 59 5.43 13.92 1.98
C ASN A 59 4.68 12.72 1.36
N TYR A 60 3.46 12.93 0.87
CA TYR A 60 2.73 11.87 0.15
C TYR A 60 2.00 12.35 -1.09
N PHE A 61 1.85 11.39 -2.00
CA PHE A 61 0.95 11.40 -3.14
C PHE A 61 0.17 10.09 -3.15
N GLN A 62 -1.13 10.17 -2.88
CA GLN A 62 -1.99 9.01 -2.61
C GLN A 62 -3.13 8.94 -3.62
N LEU A 63 -3.29 7.78 -4.24
CA LEU A 63 -4.50 7.49 -5.00
C LEU A 63 -5.53 6.93 -4.02
N ARG A 64 -6.69 7.60 -3.94
CA ARG A 64 -7.79 7.19 -3.09
C ARG A 64 -8.95 6.67 -3.91
N PHE A 65 -9.48 5.52 -3.57
CA PHE A 65 -10.78 5.06 -4.07
C PHE A 65 -11.82 5.34 -3.00
N PHE A 66 -12.76 6.24 -3.30
CA PHE A 66 -13.60 6.89 -2.31
C PHE A 66 -12.71 7.55 -1.24
N ASP A 67 -12.92 7.23 0.05
CA ASP A 67 -12.10 7.72 1.15
C ASP A 67 -10.91 6.82 1.51
N LYS A 68 -10.70 5.70 0.82
CA LYS A 68 -9.65 4.73 1.16
C LYS A 68 -8.39 4.93 0.32
N VAL A 69 -7.23 4.86 0.97
CA VAL A 69 -5.93 4.94 0.30
C VAL A 69 -5.63 3.59 -0.36
N GLU A 70 -5.57 3.57 -1.69
CA GLU A 70 -5.28 2.38 -2.51
C GLU A 70 -3.81 2.33 -2.94
N GLY A 71 -2.98 3.24 -2.41
CA GLY A 71 -1.56 3.29 -2.63
C GLY A 71 -1.01 4.71 -2.48
N GLY A 72 0.16 4.85 -1.86
CA GLY A 72 0.82 6.14 -1.65
C GLY A 72 2.31 6.09 -1.96
N ILE A 73 2.82 7.14 -2.58
CA ILE A 73 4.24 7.34 -2.91
C ILE A 73 4.70 8.67 -2.33
N CYS A 74 5.92 8.68 -1.80
CA CYS A 74 6.51 9.89 -1.23
C CYS A 74 6.78 10.90 -2.34
N LEU A 75 6.54 12.18 -2.06
CA LEU A 75 6.91 13.28 -2.97
C LEU A 75 8.43 13.52 -2.98
N SER A 76 9.10 13.17 -1.89
CA SER A 76 10.55 13.22 -1.68
C SER A 76 11.07 11.84 -1.24
N PRO A 77 12.11 11.30 -1.89
CA PRO A 77 12.79 11.87 -3.07
C PRO A 77 11.85 11.89 -4.28
N SER A 78 11.92 12.98 -5.04
CA SER A 78 11.23 13.11 -6.31
C SER A 78 11.88 12.21 -7.38
N TRP A 79 11.22 12.02 -8.51
CA TRP A 79 11.87 11.34 -9.63
C TRP A 79 13.05 12.18 -10.16
N GLU A 80 12.96 13.51 -10.13
CA GLU A 80 14.09 14.39 -10.42
C GLU A 80 15.30 14.12 -9.53
N ASP A 81 15.08 14.02 -8.21
CA ASP A 81 16.15 13.72 -7.25
C ASP A 81 16.80 12.36 -7.55
N LEU A 82 15.99 11.34 -7.85
CA LEU A 82 16.48 10.01 -8.21
C LEU A 82 17.23 9.99 -9.53
N ALA A 83 16.78 10.75 -10.53
CA ALA A 83 17.48 10.87 -11.82
C ALA A 83 18.81 11.60 -11.66
N ALA A 84 18.85 12.66 -10.85
CA ALA A 84 20.08 13.39 -10.51
C ALA A 84 21.06 12.50 -9.73
N LEU A 85 20.57 11.66 -8.81
CA LEU A 85 21.38 10.67 -8.11
C LEU A 85 21.90 9.60 -9.09
N GLY A 86 21.06 9.09 -9.99
CA GLY A 86 21.43 8.07 -10.97
C GLY A 86 22.45 8.52 -12.02
N ALA A 87 22.65 9.83 -12.20
CA ALA A 87 23.77 10.35 -12.98
C ALA A 87 25.14 10.12 -12.32
N LYS A 88 25.15 9.83 -11.01
CA LYS A 88 26.35 9.57 -10.21
C LYS A 88 26.42 8.12 -9.71
N GLU A 89 25.27 7.53 -9.40
CA GLU A 89 25.14 6.13 -8.97
C GLU A 89 24.66 5.21 -10.09
N PRO A 90 25.55 4.35 -10.66
CA PRO A 90 25.20 3.45 -11.76
C PRO A 90 24.06 2.50 -11.44
N SER A 91 23.81 2.20 -10.16
CA SER A 91 22.69 1.37 -9.71
C SER A 91 21.31 1.98 -9.98
N LEU A 92 21.23 3.29 -10.26
CA LEU A 92 19.98 3.96 -10.62
C LEU A 92 19.93 4.42 -12.09
N ALA A 93 20.94 4.11 -12.90
CA ALA A 93 21.01 4.55 -14.29
C ALA A 93 19.75 4.15 -15.11
N HIS A 94 19.11 3.04 -14.76
CA HIS A 94 17.88 2.54 -15.39
C HIS A 94 16.61 3.33 -15.03
N LEU A 95 16.71 4.34 -14.16
CA LEU A 95 15.64 5.30 -13.85
C LEU A 95 15.91 6.70 -14.41
N VAL A 96 17.06 6.90 -15.08
CA VAL A 96 17.42 8.17 -15.71
C VAL A 96 16.77 8.25 -17.11
N PRO A 97 15.91 9.25 -17.39
CA PRO A 97 15.24 9.37 -18.69
C PRO A 97 16.20 9.83 -19.78
N THR A 98 16.29 9.08 -20.90
CA THR A 98 17.19 9.37 -22.04
C THR A 98 16.60 10.30 -23.12
N GLY A 99 15.33 10.70 -22.98
CA GLY A 99 14.60 11.53 -23.96
C GLY A 99 13.74 12.63 -23.32
N GLY A 100 14.10 13.05 -22.10
CA GLY A 100 13.29 13.95 -21.27
C GLY A 100 12.22 13.20 -20.47
N ARG A 101 11.62 13.90 -19.49
CA ARG A 101 10.53 13.38 -18.65
C ARG A 101 9.18 13.62 -19.32
N PRO A 102 8.24 12.66 -19.30
CA PRO A 102 6.88 12.92 -19.73
C PRO A 102 6.24 14.06 -18.91
N THR A 103 5.56 14.97 -19.60
CA THR A 103 4.76 16.00 -18.93
C THR A 103 3.48 15.38 -18.38
N MET A 104 3.14 15.72 -17.13
CA MET A 104 1.86 15.33 -16.55
C MET A 104 0.69 15.97 -17.27
N ALA A 105 -0.47 15.33 -17.17
CA ALA A 105 -1.73 15.94 -17.56
C ALA A 105 -2.01 17.19 -16.73
N LYS A 106 -2.81 18.09 -17.29
CA LYS A 106 -3.28 19.27 -16.55
C LYS A 106 -4.07 18.82 -15.31
N PRO A 107 -3.82 19.39 -14.13
CA PRO A 107 -4.58 19.03 -12.95
C PRO A 107 -6.05 19.46 -13.09
N GLY A 108 -6.91 18.84 -12.29
CA GLY A 108 -8.32 19.17 -12.19
C GLY A 108 -8.55 20.56 -11.60
N ALA A 109 -9.79 21.07 -11.73
CA ALA A 109 -10.15 22.41 -11.27
C ALA A 109 -10.03 22.62 -9.75
N SER A 110 -9.97 21.53 -8.97
CA SER A 110 -9.78 21.56 -7.51
C SER A 110 -8.33 21.83 -7.09
N TRP A 111 -7.36 21.73 -8.01
CA TRP A 111 -5.95 21.94 -7.70
C TRP A 111 -5.61 23.43 -7.81
N SER A 112 -5.40 24.08 -6.67
CA SER A 112 -5.04 25.49 -6.58
C SER A 112 -3.53 25.75 -6.45
N ASP A 113 -2.75 24.68 -6.28
CA ASP A 113 -1.32 24.76 -6.07
C ASP A 113 -0.54 25.07 -7.36
N SER A 114 0.52 25.87 -7.24
CA SER A 114 1.39 26.25 -8.36
C SER A 114 2.36 25.14 -8.79
N TRP A 115 2.50 24.11 -7.97
CA TRP A 115 3.38 22.98 -8.18
C TRP A 115 2.59 21.74 -8.61
N LEU A 116 3.30 20.73 -9.12
CA LEU A 116 2.71 19.45 -9.43
C LEU A 116 3.56 18.31 -8.83
N PRO A 117 2.95 17.19 -8.39
CA PRO A 117 3.67 16.03 -7.86
C PRO A 117 4.67 15.41 -8.86
N ASP A 118 5.91 15.14 -8.43
CA ASP A 118 6.86 14.34 -9.20
C ASP A 118 7.44 13.22 -8.32
N PRO A 119 6.60 12.29 -7.82
CA PRO A 119 7.04 11.29 -6.87
C PRO A 119 8.10 10.36 -7.50
N GLY A 120 9.08 9.97 -6.69
CA GLY A 120 10.07 8.95 -7.06
C GLY A 120 9.50 7.53 -6.90
N THR A 121 10.22 6.68 -6.17
CA THR A 121 9.83 5.28 -5.98
C THR A 121 9.65 4.88 -4.51
N LEU A 122 10.01 5.76 -3.57
CA LEU A 122 9.85 5.51 -2.14
C LEU A 122 8.36 5.51 -1.79
N SER A 123 7.85 4.39 -1.28
CA SER A 123 6.40 4.20 -1.04
C SER A 123 5.99 4.57 0.39
N ASN A 124 4.87 5.28 0.57
CA ASN A 124 4.20 5.43 1.87
C ASN A 124 3.42 4.15 2.25
N SER A 125 2.93 3.39 1.26
CA SER A 125 2.18 2.15 1.48
C SER A 125 3.12 1.03 1.96
N PRO A 126 2.94 0.49 3.18
CA PRO A 126 3.90 -0.45 3.76
C PRO A 126 3.95 -1.81 3.04
N TYR A 127 2.80 -2.33 2.59
CA TYR A 127 2.71 -3.68 2.03
C TYR A 127 3.40 -3.83 0.67
N VAL A 128 3.35 -2.83 -0.20
CA VAL A 128 4.01 -2.88 -1.53
C VAL A 128 5.53 -2.95 -1.43
N ARG A 129 6.10 -2.53 -0.28
CA ARG A 129 7.55 -2.63 -0.01
C ARG A 129 8.03 -4.08 0.06
N LEU A 130 7.11 -5.04 0.20
CA LEU A 130 7.37 -6.47 0.25
C LEU A 130 7.23 -7.16 -1.13
N PHE A 131 6.79 -6.46 -2.18
CA PHE A 131 6.73 -7.03 -3.54
C PHE A 131 8.09 -7.61 -4.01
N PRO A 132 9.26 -7.02 -3.68
CA PRO A 132 10.55 -7.62 -3.99
C PRO A 132 10.76 -9.05 -3.50
N LEU A 133 10.05 -9.50 -2.46
CA LEU A 133 10.13 -10.89 -1.97
C LEU A 133 9.82 -11.91 -3.07
N SER A 134 8.91 -11.58 -3.99
CA SER A 134 8.53 -12.47 -5.10
C SER A 134 9.68 -12.80 -6.05
N ILE A 135 10.65 -11.90 -6.22
CA ILE A 135 11.85 -12.14 -7.04
C ILE A 135 12.97 -12.72 -6.19
N LEU A 136 13.17 -12.19 -4.97
CA LEU A 136 14.25 -12.63 -4.08
C LEU A 136 14.12 -14.10 -3.67
N LEU A 137 12.88 -14.57 -3.46
CA LEU A 137 12.57 -15.96 -3.10
C LEU A 137 12.67 -16.94 -4.27
N ASN A 138 12.63 -16.46 -5.52
CA ASN A 138 12.72 -17.30 -6.71
C ASN A 138 14.19 -17.67 -7.01
N ASP A 139 14.65 -18.78 -6.44
CA ASP A 139 16.05 -19.19 -6.50
C ASP A 139 16.56 -19.50 -7.89
N LYS A 140 15.73 -20.13 -8.72
CA LYS A 140 16.10 -20.44 -10.10
C LYS A 140 16.24 -19.18 -10.95
N LEU A 141 15.30 -18.25 -10.82
CA LEU A 141 15.34 -16.97 -11.53
C LEU A 141 16.62 -16.18 -11.21
N VAL A 142 16.94 -16.07 -9.93
CA VAL A 142 18.15 -15.34 -9.50
C VAL A 142 19.43 -16.10 -9.82
N SER A 143 19.44 -17.43 -9.70
CA SER A 143 20.60 -18.26 -10.08
C SER A 143 20.88 -18.20 -11.58
N ALA A 144 19.84 -18.16 -12.43
CA ALA A 144 19.98 -17.95 -13.87
C ALA A 144 20.60 -16.58 -14.22
N ALA A 145 20.51 -15.62 -13.31
CA ALA A 145 21.15 -14.31 -13.40
C ALA A 145 22.55 -14.25 -12.73
N GLY A 146 23.16 -15.40 -12.43
CA GLY A 146 24.47 -15.46 -11.78
C GLY A 146 24.44 -15.12 -10.29
N GLY A 147 23.28 -15.17 -9.64
CA GLY A 147 23.11 -14.90 -8.21
C GLY A 147 22.82 -13.43 -7.87
N ASP A 148 22.90 -12.51 -8.84
CA ASP A 148 22.50 -11.12 -8.65
C ASP A 148 21.02 -10.93 -8.99
N PRO A 149 20.15 -10.64 -8.00
CA PRO A 149 18.74 -10.46 -8.25
C PRO A 149 18.45 -9.23 -9.15
N ARG A 150 19.34 -8.24 -9.23
CA ARG A 150 19.17 -7.06 -10.09
C ARG A 150 19.39 -7.37 -11.58
N ALA A 151 20.17 -8.40 -11.87
CA ALA A 151 20.39 -8.90 -13.22
C ALA A 151 19.27 -9.85 -13.70
N ALA A 152 18.35 -10.25 -12.81
CA ALA A 152 17.28 -11.18 -13.12
C ALA A 152 16.24 -10.56 -14.07
N LYS A 153 16.04 -11.20 -15.23
CA LYS A 153 15.06 -10.81 -16.25
C LYS A 153 13.65 -11.31 -15.92
N ALA A 154 13.15 -10.89 -14.75
CA ALA A 154 11.88 -11.34 -14.21
C ALA A 154 10.70 -10.85 -15.06
N LYS A 155 9.84 -11.78 -15.50
CA LYS A 155 8.54 -11.49 -16.11
C LYS A 155 7.47 -11.54 -15.02
N VAL A 156 6.92 -10.38 -14.70
CA VAL A 156 5.96 -10.20 -13.60
C VAL A 156 4.60 -9.84 -14.16
N LEU A 157 3.58 -10.63 -13.82
CA LEU A 157 2.18 -10.24 -13.96
C LEU A 157 1.71 -9.60 -12.66
N VAL A 158 1.15 -8.39 -12.72
CA VAL A 158 0.52 -7.72 -11.57
C VAL A 158 -0.98 -7.57 -11.86
N VAL A 159 -1.80 -8.09 -10.95
CA VAL A 159 -3.26 -8.00 -11.00
C VAL A 159 -3.70 -6.90 -10.04
N GLY A 160 -4.28 -5.83 -10.60
CA GLY A 160 -4.58 -4.58 -9.91
C GLY A 160 -3.41 -3.59 -9.99
N LEU A 161 -3.68 -2.38 -10.50
CA LEU A 161 -2.67 -1.32 -10.61
C LEU A 161 -2.55 -0.50 -9.32
N GLY A 162 -3.68 -0.20 -8.68
CA GLY A 162 -3.75 0.76 -7.58
C GLY A 162 -3.12 2.10 -7.98
N SER A 163 -2.28 2.66 -7.11
CA SER A 163 -1.56 3.91 -7.40
C SER A 163 -0.35 3.76 -8.33
N GLY A 164 0.04 2.53 -8.70
CA GLY A 164 1.31 2.25 -9.37
C GLY A 164 2.54 2.18 -8.44
N ALA A 165 2.37 2.40 -7.12
CA ALA A 165 3.49 2.36 -6.16
C ALA A 165 4.26 1.03 -6.21
N GLY A 166 3.57 -0.12 -6.22
CA GLY A 166 4.22 -1.43 -6.30
C GLY A 166 5.04 -1.62 -7.58
N ILE A 167 4.58 -1.04 -8.70
CA ILE A 167 5.32 -1.04 -9.98
C ILE A 167 6.59 -0.23 -9.85
N ALA A 168 6.52 0.96 -9.22
CA ALA A 168 7.68 1.80 -8.96
C ALA A 168 8.70 1.11 -8.05
N VAL A 169 8.26 0.41 -6.99
CA VAL A 169 9.13 -0.38 -6.10
C VAL A 169 9.86 -1.48 -6.88
N LEU A 170 9.14 -2.28 -7.67
CA LEU A 170 9.76 -3.34 -8.48
C LEU A 170 10.75 -2.78 -9.50
N ALA A 171 10.34 -1.76 -10.26
CA ALA A 171 11.17 -1.14 -11.29
C ALA A 171 12.43 -0.48 -10.72
N HIS A 172 12.37 0.01 -9.47
CA HIS A 172 13.51 0.57 -8.78
C HIS A 172 14.54 -0.52 -8.42
N HIS A 173 14.11 -1.59 -7.76
CA HIS A 173 15.03 -2.62 -7.26
C HIS A 173 15.52 -3.57 -8.34
N PHE A 174 14.75 -3.80 -9.42
CA PHE A 174 15.05 -4.77 -10.46
C PHE A 174 15.08 -4.12 -11.85
N PRO A 175 16.26 -3.65 -12.32
CA PRO A 175 16.39 -2.96 -13.61
C PRO A 175 15.91 -3.75 -14.83
N GLN A 176 15.98 -5.09 -14.75
CA GLN A 176 15.64 -5.99 -15.84
C GLN A 176 14.21 -6.56 -15.76
N VAL A 177 13.37 -6.05 -14.85
CA VAL A 177 11.99 -6.52 -14.71
C VAL A 177 11.13 -6.09 -15.90
N ALA A 178 10.35 -7.03 -16.44
CA ALA A 178 9.30 -6.77 -17.41
C ALA A 178 7.94 -7.01 -16.74
N ILE A 179 7.13 -5.96 -16.64
CA ILE A 179 5.88 -5.97 -15.88
C ILE A 179 4.70 -5.88 -16.85
N THR A 180 3.76 -6.81 -16.72
CA THR A 180 2.43 -6.69 -17.30
C THR A 180 1.44 -6.42 -16.19
N VAL A 181 0.73 -5.30 -16.24
CA VAL A 181 -0.31 -4.96 -15.28
C VAL A 181 -1.67 -5.21 -15.93
N VAL A 182 -2.53 -5.95 -15.24
CA VAL A 182 -3.92 -6.17 -15.63
C VAL A 182 -4.81 -5.51 -14.59
N ASP A 183 -5.58 -4.53 -15.03
CA ASP A 183 -6.58 -3.85 -14.20
C ASP A 183 -7.91 -3.84 -14.96
N ILE A 184 -9.02 -4.07 -14.27
CA ILE A 184 -10.34 -4.08 -14.91
C ILE A 184 -10.77 -2.67 -15.33
N ASP A 185 -10.27 -1.64 -14.62
CA ASP A 185 -10.67 -0.27 -14.82
C ASP A 185 -9.64 0.52 -15.63
N ARG A 186 -9.97 0.75 -16.90
CA ARG A 186 -9.15 1.59 -17.78
C ARG A 186 -8.91 2.99 -17.21
N LYS A 187 -9.87 3.56 -16.47
CA LYS A 187 -9.72 4.91 -15.91
C LYS A 187 -8.66 4.96 -14.82
N VAL A 188 -8.43 3.87 -14.08
CA VAL A 188 -7.31 3.77 -13.12
C VAL A 188 -5.98 3.83 -13.85
N ILE A 189 -5.84 3.05 -14.93
CA ILE A 189 -4.62 3.07 -15.78
C ILE A 189 -4.35 4.47 -16.32
N ASP A 190 -5.37 5.12 -16.88
CA ASP A 190 -5.22 6.46 -17.43
C ASP A 190 -4.91 7.48 -16.31
N MET A 191 -5.56 7.37 -15.15
CA MET A 191 -5.32 8.23 -13.98
C MET A 191 -3.88 8.15 -13.45
N VAL A 192 -3.29 6.95 -13.40
CA VAL A 192 -1.89 6.76 -12.98
C VAL A 192 -0.93 7.27 -14.06
N ARG A 193 -1.17 6.97 -15.34
CA ARG A 193 -0.30 7.43 -16.44
C ARG A 193 -0.31 8.95 -16.61
N ASP A 194 -1.43 9.60 -16.32
CA ASP A 194 -1.57 11.04 -16.46
C ASP A 194 -0.83 11.82 -15.36
N HIS A 195 -0.73 11.25 -14.15
CA HIS A 195 -0.25 11.97 -12.95
C HIS A 195 0.95 11.35 -12.23
N PHE A 196 1.48 10.22 -12.72
CA PHE A 196 2.71 9.62 -12.22
C PHE A 196 3.74 9.49 -13.36
N PRO A 197 4.56 10.52 -13.62
CA PRO A 197 5.47 10.60 -14.77
C PRO A 197 6.39 9.40 -14.95
N LEU A 198 6.95 8.89 -13.85
CA LEU A 198 7.82 7.72 -13.86
C LEU A 198 7.09 6.49 -14.42
N ILE A 199 5.85 6.24 -14.00
CA ILE A 199 5.06 5.10 -14.49
C ILE A 199 4.72 5.26 -15.97
N ARG A 200 4.36 6.47 -16.40
CA ARG A 200 4.14 6.75 -17.83
C ARG A 200 5.41 6.49 -18.64
N TRP A 201 6.54 7.01 -18.19
CA TRP A 201 7.83 6.82 -18.85
C TRP A 201 8.20 5.34 -18.95
N LEU A 202 8.04 4.57 -17.86
CA LEU A 202 8.28 3.12 -17.84
C LEU A 202 7.47 2.38 -18.91
N SER A 203 6.23 2.79 -19.16
CA SER A 203 5.35 2.18 -20.17
C SER A 203 5.79 2.42 -21.62
N GLU A 204 6.72 3.35 -21.82
CA GLU A 204 7.31 3.70 -23.10
C GLU A 204 8.71 3.08 -23.27
N GLN A 205 9.24 2.41 -22.23
CA GLN A 205 10.57 1.80 -22.26
C GLN A 205 10.55 0.34 -22.69
N THR A 206 11.65 -0.10 -23.32
CA THR A 206 11.95 -1.50 -23.62
C THR A 206 13.27 -1.92 -22.99
N LEU A 207 13.36 -3.16 -22.52
CA LEU A 207 14.59 -3.81 -22.13
C LEU A 207 15.49 -4.05 -23.36
N ALA A 208 16.74 -4.43 -23.11
CA ALA A 208 17.75 -4.64 -24.17
C ALA A 208 17.36 -5.70 -25.22
N ASP A 209 16.49 -6.64 -24.86
CA ASP A 209 15.97 -7.67 -25.77
C ASP A 209 14.68 -7.27 -26.50
N GLY A 210 14.27 -6.00 -26.39
CA GLY A 210 13.06 -5.46 -27.01
C GLY A 210 11.78 -5.72 -26.21
N THR A 211 11.84 -6.41 -25.07
CA THR A 211 10.68 -6.61 -24.21
C THR A 211 10.26 -5.28 -23.60
N PRO A 212 9.00 -4.83 -23.74
CA PRO A 212 8.47 -3.67 -23.03
C PRO A 212 8.60 -3.85 -21.53
N ARG A 213 9.11 -2.82 -20.87
CA ARG A 213 9.39 -2.83 -19.43
C ARG A 213 8.11 -2.78 -18.60
N LEU A 214 7.10 -2.08 -19.09
CA LEU A 214 5.78 -2.00 -18.47
C LEU A 214 4.68 -2.01 -19.55
N ARG A 215 3.71 -2.90 -19.42
CA ARG A 215 2.50 -2.95 -20.26
C ARG A 215 1.26 -2.90 -19.39
N PHE A 216 0.20 -2.30 -19.91
CA PHE A 216 -1.11 -2.25 -19.26
C PHE A 216 -2.15 -2.96 -20.10
N GLU A 217 -3.00 -3.75 -19.44
CA GLU A 217 -4.10 -4.48 -20.03
C GLU A 217 -5.37 -4.13 -19.26
N ALA A 218 -6.29 -3.43 -19.91
CA ALA A 218 -7.58 -3.07 -19.32
C ALA A 218 -8.58 -4.22 -19.49
N ARG A 219 -8.57 -5.18 -18.56
CA ARG A 219 -9.36 -6.41 -18.64
C ARG A 219 -9.58 -7.02 -17.26
N ASP A 220 -10.66 -7.78 -17.10
CA ASP A 220 -10.78 -8.67 -15.94
C ASP A 220 -9.61 -9.65 -15.88
N ALA A 221 -8.98 -9.75 -14.71
CA ALA A 221 -7.75 -10.51 -14.52
C ALA A 221 -7.95 -12.01 -14.70
N ARG A 222 -9.09 -12.54 -14.23
CA ARG A 222 -9.43 -13.95 -14.42
C ARG A 222 -9.58 -14.28 -15.89
N GLN A 223 -10.31 -13.45 -16.65
CA GLN A 223 -10.41 -13.62 -18.10
C GLN A 223 -9.04 -13.51 -18.79
N PHE A 224 -8.20 -12.56 -18.40
CA PHE A 224 -6.86 -12.40 -18.98
C PHE A 224 -6.00 -13.65 -18.79
N ILE A 225 -5.90 -14.14 -17.55
CA ILE A 225 -5.08 -15.31 -17.19
C ILE A 225 -5.64 -16.57 -17.84
N HIS A 226 -6.96 -16.76 -17.80
CA HIS A 226 -7.61 -17.94 -18.35
C HIS A 226 -7.22 -18.16 -19.83
N PHE A 227 -7.23 -17.09 -20.62
CA PHE A 227 -6.90 -17.14 -22.06
C PHE A 227 -5.43 -16.86 -22.39
N TYR A 228 -4.54 -16.74 -21.41
CA TYR A 228 -3.14 -16.33 -21.65
C TYR A 228 -2.36 -17.36 -22.50
N ASP A 229 -2.46 -18.66 -22.15
CA ASP A 229 -1.70 -19.74 -22.80
C ASP A 229 -2.20 -20.10 -24.20
N VAL A 230 -3.43 -19.72 -24.55
CA VAL A 230 -4.00 -19.92 -25.90
C VAL A 230 -3.13 -19.22 -26.96
N GLY A 231 -2.32 -18.24 -26.56
CA GLY A 231 -1.40 -17.52 -27.44
C GLY A 231 0.03 -18.07 -27.53
N ASN A 232 0.36 -19.24 -26.95
CA ASN A 232 1.74 -19.76 -26.86
C ASN A 232 2.74 -18.72 -26.30
N LYS A 233 2.27 -17.93 -25.34
CA LYS A 233 3.04 -16.83 -24.74
C LYS A 233 4.07 -17.38 -23.75
N PRO A 234 5.19 -16.66 -23.51
CA PRO A 234 6.10 -17.01 -22.43
C PRO A 234 5.37 -16.97 -21.09
N ARG A 235 5.66 -17.97 -20.24
CA ARG A 235 5.19 -18.01 -18.86
C ARG A 235 5.77 -16.85 -18.04
N PHE A 236 5.11 -16.56 -16.92
CA PHE A 236 5.58 -15.61 -15.93
C PHE A 236 6.46 -16.28 -14.89
N ASP A 237 7.42 -15.53 -14.35
CA ASP A 237 8.20 -15.95 -13.18
C ASP A 237 7.46 -15.61 -11.88
N VAL A 238 6.64 -14.56 -11.93
CA VAL A 238 5.90 -14.04 -10.77
C VAL A 238 4.50 -13.59 -11.20
N VAL A 239 3.51 -13.95 -10.39
CA VAL A 239 2.16 -13.35 -10.39
C VAL A 239 1.95 -12.63 -9.07
N ILE A 240 1.64 -11.33 -9.11
CA ILE A 240 1.28 -10.52 -7.94
C ILE A 240 -0.21 -10.25 -7.98
N LEU A 241 -0.93 -10.60 -6.91
CA LEU A 241 -2.36 -10.36 -6.75
C LEU A 241 -2.58 -9.22 -5.73
N ASP A 242 -2.97 -8.06 -6.23
CA ASP A 242 -3.25 -6.84 -5.45
C ASP A 242 -4.50 -6.12 -5.98
N ALA A 243 -5.60 -6.87 -6.12
CA ALA A 243 -6.87 -6.36 -6.63
C ALA A 243 -7.95 -6.35 -5.54
N TYR A 244 -8.58 -5.19 -5.35
CA TYR A 244 -9.65 -4.97 -4.40
C TYR A 244 -10.84 -4.28 -5.06
N THR A 245 -12.04 -4.62 -4.62
CA THR A 245 -13.29 -3.93 -4.99
C THR A 245 -13.58 -2.75 -4.07
N ALA A 246 -14.52 -1.91 -4.49
CA ALA A 246 -15.15 -0.90 -3.63
C ALA A 246 -15.68 -1.56 -2.35
N GLY A 247 -14.99 -1.33 -1.21
CA GLY A 247 -15.27 -2.00 0.06
C GLY A 247 -14.05 -2.65 0.73
N SER A 248 -12.88 -2.67 0.08
CA SER A 248 -11.67 -3.35 0.57
C SER A 248 -11.85 -4.85 0.76
N THR A 249 -12.54 -5.47 -0.20
CA THR A 249 -12.62 -6.92 -0.35
C THR A 249 -12.00 -7.33 -1.67
N ILE A 250 -11.24 -8.43 -1.68
CA ILE A 250 -10.75 -9.02 -2.92
C ILE A 250 -11.97 -9.57 -3.68
N PRO A 251 -12.11 -9.35 -5.00
CA PRO A 251 -13.19 -9.94 -5.77
C PRO A 251 -13.24 -11.46 -5.57
N SER A 252 -14.42 -11.98 -5.24
CA SER A 252 -14.63 -13.39 -4.87
C SER A 252 -14.12 -14.37 -5.92
N HIS A 253 -14.26 -14.05 -7.21
CA HIS A 253 -13.80 -14.87 -8.33
C HIS A 253 -12.27 -14.89 -8.51
N LEU A 254 -11.53 -14.02 -7.82
CA LEU A 254 -10.05 -13.97 -7.79
C LEU A 254 -9.47 -14.66 -6.54
N MET A 255 -10.29 -15.30 -5.72
CA MET A 255 -9.86 -16.01 -4.50
C MET A 255 -10.09 -17.52 -4.56
N THR A 256 -10.59 -18.04 -5.66
CA THR A 256 -10.97 -19.45 -5.77
C THR A 256 -9.77 -20.34 -6.10
N THR A 257 -9.85 -21.60 -5.68
CA THR A 257 -8.89 -22.64 -6.07
C THR A 257 -8.74 -22.72 -7.59
N GLU A 258 -9.82 -22.59 -8.36
CA GLU A 258 -9.79 -22.61 -9.82
C GLU A 258 -9.01 -21.42 -10.40
N PHE A 259 -9.21 -20.21 -9.88
CA PHE A 259 -8.43 -19.05 -10.28
C PHE A 259 -6.95 -19.17 -9.91
N PHE A 260 -6.64 -19.68 -8.72
CA PHE A 260 -5.26 -19.93 -8.32
C PHE A 260 -4.60 -21.04 -9.15
N ALA A 261 -5.37 -22.03 -9.61
CA ALA A 261 -4.87 -23.04 -10.54
C ALA A 261 -4.56 -22.42 -11.92
N ASP A 262 -5.39 -21.48 -12.38
CA ASP A 262 -5.12 -20.68 -13.58
C ASP A 262 -3.84 -19.81 -13.42
N CYS A 263 -3.64 -19.20 -12.26
CA CYS A 263 -2.39 -18.47 -11.94
C CYS A 263 -1.18 -19.41 -11.96
N ALA A 264 -1.29 -20.58 -11.34
CA ALA A 264 -0.23 -21.57 -11.35
C ALA A 264 0.09 -22.03 -12.78
N ARG A 265 -0.91 -22.18 -13.64
CA ARG A 265 -0.75 -22.64 -15.02
C ARG A 265 0.10 -21.70 -15.88
N VAL A 266 -0.08 -20.39 -15.72
CA VAL A 266 0.69 -19.36 -16.46
C VAL A 266 2.08 -19.09 -15.87
N LEU A 267 2.40 -19.68 -14.72
CA LEU A 267 3.73 -19.61 -14.10
C LEU A 267 4.66 -20.70 -14.64
N ASP A 268 5.96 -20.40 -14.60
CA ASP A 268 7.01 -21.42 -14.67
C ASP A 268 6.98 -22.34 -13.44
N GLN A 269 7.70 -23.48 -13.53
CA GLN A 269 7.69 -24.51 -12.48
C GLN A 269 8.13 -23.97 -11.10
N ASP A 270 9.08 -23.04 -11.09
CA ASP A 270 9.63 -22.37 -9.91
C ASP A 270 9.02 -20.99 -9.68
N GLY A 271 7.95 -20.68 -10.41
CA GLY A 271 7.27 -19.39 -10.37
C GLY A 271 6.54 -19.16 -9.05
N ILE A 272 6.42 -17.89 -8.67
CA ILE A 272 5.85 -17.48 -7.38
C ILE A 272 4.54 -16.75 -7.60
N VAL A 273 3.54 -17.06 -6.77
CA VAL A 273 2.38 -16.18 -6.56
C VAL A 273 2.57 -15.41 -5.26
N LEU A 274 2.50 -14.08 -5.32
CA LEU A 274 2.48 -13.19 -4.16
C LEU A 274 1.11 -12.51 -4.10
N ALA A 275 0.38 -12.65 -3.00
CA ALA A 275 -0.93 -12.04 -2.85
C ALA A 275 -0.98 -11.13 -1.62
N ASN A 276 -1.50 -9.92 -1.80
CA ASN A 276 -1.86 -9.04 -0.70
C ASN A 276 -3.25 -9.44 -0.18
N VAL A 277 -3.32 -10.03 1.01
CA VAL A 277 -4.58 -10.46 1.63
C VAL A 277 -4.81 -9.68 2.92
N ILE A 278 -5.83 -8.81 2.94
CA ILE A 278 -6.26 -8.15 4.17
C ILE A 278 -7.00 -9.15 5.05
N GLY A 279 -6.40 -9.54 6.18
CA GLY A 279 -6.94 -10.54 7.10
C GLY A 279 -6.20 -10.58 8.44
N CYS A 280 -6.56 -11.51 9.31
CA CYS A 280 -5.94 -11.72 10.63
C CYS A 280 -5.81 -13.22 10.95
N TYR A 281 -5.15 -13.54 12.06
CA TYR A 281 -4.71 -14.90 12.41
C TYR A 281 -5.63 -15.60 13.40
N GLY A 282 -6.40 -14.87 14.21
CA GLY A 282 -7.17 -15.55 15.25
C GLY A 282 -7.79 -14.63 16.28
N VAL A 283 -8.06 -15.23 17.43
CA VAL A 283 -9.20 -14.95 18.31
C VAL A 283 -8.74 -14.23 19.57
N THR A 284 -9.47 -13.21 20.02
CA THR A 284 -9.27 -12.59 21.34
C THR A 284 -10.17 -13.27 22.36
N ARG A 285 -9.60 -13.66 23.50
CA ARG A 285 -10.35 -14.20 24.64
C ARG A 285 -10.76 -13.05 25.54
N GLU A 286 -11.95 -12.51 25.33
CA GLU A 286 -12.55 -11.58 26.27
C GLU A 286 -13.50 -12.33 27.20
N SER A 287 -13.33 -12.15 28.52
CA SER A 287 -14.35 -12.50 29.53
C SER A 287 -15.05 -13.86 29.31
N SER A 288 -14.27 -14.94 29.17
CA SER A 288 -14.71 -16.33 28.93
C SER A 288 -15.33 -16.66 27.56
N ARG A 289 -15.32 -15.72 26.60
CA ARG A 289 -15.75 -15.94 25.21
C ARG A 289 -14.58 -15.76 24.23
N GLU A 290 -14.48 -16.70 23.31
CA GLU A 290 -13.60 -16.59 22.14
C GLU A 290 -14.27 -15.71 21.07
N VAL A 291 -13.64 -14.59 20.71
CA VAL A 291 -14.07 -13.67 19.64
C VAL A 291 -13.07 -13.73 18.49
N THR A 292 -13.47 -14.28 17.35
CA THR A 292 -12.63 -14.31 16.14
C THR A 292 -12.50 -12.90 15.57
N GLY A 293 -11.28 -12.46 15.25
CA GLY A 293 -11.06 -11.19 14.57
C GLY A 293 -11.77 -11.12 13.21
N PRO A 294 -12.19 -9.91 12.77
CA PRO A 294 -12.83 -9.73 11.47
C PRO A 294 -11.86 -10.16 10.37
N LYS A 295 -12.36 -10.88 9.36
CA LYS A 295 -11.58 -11.39 8.20
C LYS A 295 -10.56 -12.52 8.50
N HIS A 296 -10.58 -13.13 9.69
CA HIS A 296 -9.78 -14.33 10.01
C HIS A 296 -9.90 -15.44 8.94
N ARG A 297 -11.14 -15.75 8.54
CA ARG A 297 -11.46 -16.77 7.53
C ARG A 297 -11.04 -16.38 6.11
N VAL A 298 -10.83 -15.10 5.83
CA VAL A 298 -10.36 -14.63 4.51
C VAL A 298 -8.90 -15.02 4.32
N LEU A 299 -8.04 -14.79 5.33
CA LEU A 299 -6.62 -15.14 5.26
C LEU A 299 -6.43 -16.66 5.13
N GLY A 300 -6.98 -17.44 6.07
CA GLY A 300 -6.84 -18.88 5.99
C GLY A 300 -7.54 -19.48 4.79
N GLY A 301 -8.69 -18.94 4.38
CA GLY A 301 -9.37 -19.39 3.18
C GLY A 301 -8.55 -19.17 1.91
N ALA A 302 -7.86 -18.04 1.80
CA ALA A 302 -6.90 -17.80 0.71
C ALA A 302 -5.76 -18.82 0.71
N ILE A 303 -5.13 -19.04 1.87
CA ILE A 303 -4.02 -19.99 2.03
C ILE A 303 -4.48 -21.42 1.66
N ARG A 304 -5.62 -21.88 2.19
CA ARG A 304 -6.14 -23.22 1.85
C ARG A 304 -6.44 -23.35 0.36
N SER A 305 -6.98 -22.31 -0.25
CA SER A 305 -7.33 -22.31 -1.68
C SER A 305 -6.08 -22.33 -2.57
N PHE A 306 -4.99 -21.63 -2.19
CA PHE A 306 -3.69 -21.74 -2.87
C PHE A 306 -3.15 -23.17 -2.82
N ARG A 307 -3.18 -23.78 -1.64
CA ARG A 307 -2.67 -25.15 -1.46
C ARG A 307 -3.47 -26.17 -2.25
N ALA A 308 -4.79 -26.03 -2.25
CA ALA A 308 -5.69 -26.86 -3.08
C ALA A 308 -5.46 -26.69 -4.59
N ALA A 309 -4.94 -25.53 -5.02
CA ALA A 309 -4.55 -25.27 -6.41
C ALA A 309 -3.17 -25.84 -6.79
N GLY A 310 -2.49 -26.54 -5.87
CA GLY A 310 -1.16 -27.10 -6.08
C GLY A 310 0.00 -26.12 -5.82
N LEU A 311 -0.28 -24.93 -5.26
CA LEU A 311 0.74 -23.99 -4.76
C LEU A 311 0.98 -24.29 -3.28
N THR A 312 1.67 -25.41 -3.03
CA THR A 312 1.63 -26.11 -1.74
C THR A 312 2.60 -25.55 -0.69
N SER A 313 3.70 -24.93 -1.12
CA SER A 313 4.60 -24.19 -0.22
C SER A 313 4.06 -22.78 -0.08
N VAL A 314 3.70 -22.38 1.14
CA VAL A 314 3.09 -21.09 1.44
C VAL A 314 3.76 -20.46 2.66
N LEU A 315 4.16 -19.21 2.51
CA LEU A 315 4.69 -18.36 3.57
C LEU A 315 3.82 -17.12 3.69
N ASN A 316 3.48 -16.73 4.92
CA ASN A 316 2.83 -15.47 5.16
C ASN A 316 3.79 -14.43 5.75
N PHE A 317 3.83 -13.24 5.18
CA PHE A 317 4.59 -12.10 5.69
C PHE A 317 3.59 -11.03 6.18
N PRO A 318 3.22 -11.03 7.47
CA PRO A 318 2.33 -10.00 8.01
C PRO A 318 3.05 -8.65 8.00
N VAL A 319 2.38 -7.61 7.50
CA VAL A 319 2.90 -6.25 7.60
C VAL A 319 2.86 -5.83 9.08
N ILE A 320 4.05 -5.62 9.64
CA ILE A 320 4.22 -5.14 11.01
C ILE A 320 3.93 -3.64 11.05
N ARG A 321 3.11 -3.19 12.00
CA ARG A 321 2.71 -1.78 12.18
C ARG A 321 3.57 -1.07 13.22
N PRO A 322 3.55 0.28 13.24
CA PRO A 322 4.19 1.04 14.33
C PRO A 322 3.74 0.51 15.69
N ARG A 323 4.69 0.41 16.63
CA ARG A 323 4.48 -0.14 18.00
C ARG A 323 4.19 -1.65 18.07
N GLU A 324 4.37 -2.40 16.98
CA GLU A 324 4.32 -3.87 16.99
C GLU A 324 5.71 -4.47 16.76
N THR A 325 5.96 -5.70 17.26
CA THR A 325 7.17 -6.46 16.93
C THR A 325 6.83 -7.70 16.10
N PRO A 326 7.79 -8.28 15.37
CA PRO A 326 7.57 -9.52 14.61
C PRO A 326 7.00 -10.67 15.45
N SER A 327 7.31 -10.72 16.74
CA SER A 327 6.84 -11.74 17.67
C SER A 327 5.61 -11.33 18.50
N THR A 328 5.16 -10.09 18.47
CA THR A 328 4.07 -9.60 19.35
C THR A 328 3.01 -8.77 18.64
N PHE A 329 2.94 -8.81 17.31
CA PHE A 329 1.87 -8.14 16.57
C PHE A 329 0.49 -8.72 16.92
N LEU A 330 -0.54 -7.88 16.83
CA LEU A 330 -1.91 -8.22 17.20
C LEU A 330 -2.54 -9.18 16.19
N THR A 331 -2.80 -10.41 16.61
CA THR A 331 -3.26 -11.49 15.72
C THR A 331 -4.74 -11.42 15.36
N ASP A 332 -5.52 -10.62 16.10
CA ASP A 332 -6.96 -10.42 15.94
C ASP A 332 -7.31 -9.22 15.06
N GLU A 333 -6.38 -8.28 14.86
CA GLU A 333 -6.58 -7.14 13.98
C GLU A 333 -6.29 -7.45 12.51
N GLY A 334 -7.25 -7.10 11.64
CA GLY A 334 -7.10 -7.20 10.19
C GLY A 334 -5.95 -6.33 9.68
N ARG A 335 -5.02 -6.92 8.93
CA ARG A 335 -3.81 -6.28 8.37
C ARG A 335 -3.52 -6.78 6.96
N ASN A 336 -2.65 -6.09 6.22
CA ASN A 336 -2.09 -6.63 4.99
C ASN A 336 -1.19 -7.83 5.33
N ASN A 337 -1.48 -8.97 4.73
CA ASN A 337 -0.69 -10.19 4.79
C ASN A 337 -0.17 -10.47 3.39
N ILE A 338 1.15 -10.48 3.22
CA ILE A 338 1.76 -10.82 1.94
C ILE A 338 1.96 -12.33 1.92
N VAL A 339 1.01 -13.03 1.31
CA VAL A 339 1.01 -14.48 1.19
C VAL A 339 1.80 -14.84 -0.07
N VAL A 340 2.94 -15.52 0.10
CA VAL A 340 3.79 -15.98 -0.98
C VAL A 340 3.64 -17.49 -1.11
N SER A 341 3.33 -17.97 -2.32
CA SER A 341 3.14 -19.39 -2.58
C SER A 341 3.85 -19.85 -3.85
N SER A 342 4.25 -21.12 -3.86
CA SER A 342 4.93 -21.78 -4.98
C SER A 342 4.65 -23.29 -4.98
N ARG A 343 4.92 -23.94 -6.12
CA ARG A 343 5.01 -25.41 -6.21
C ARG A 343 6.30 -25.95 -5.59
N THR A 344 7.34 -25.13 -5.56
CA THR A 344 8.64 -25.47 -4.99
C THR A 344 8.79 -24.90 -3.59
N ALA A 345 9.63 -25.52 -2.78
CA ALA A 345 9.79 -25.16 -1.37
C ALA A 345 10.34 -23.73 -1.22
N LEU A 346 9.67 -22.90 -0.43
CA LEU A 346 10.05 -21.53 -0.10
C LEU A 346 10.63 -21.41 1.31
N GLU A 347 10.45 -22.42 2.16
CA GLU A 347 10.76 -22.37 3.58
C GLU A 347 12.28 -22.18 3.82
N PRO A 348 12.69 -21.44 4.88
CA PRO A 348 14.11 -21.16 5.16
C PRO A 348 15.03 -22.38 5.17
N ALA A 349 14.55 -23.51 5.68
CA ALA A 349 15.33 -24.74 5.77
C ALA A 349 15.58 -25.38 4.40
N ALA A 350 14.61 -25.28 3.48
CA ALA A 350 14.64 -25.89 2.15
C ALA A 350 15.23 -24.96 1.08
N ASN A 351 15.15 -23.64 1.26
CA ASN A 351 15.58 -22.64 0.29
C ASN A 351 16.59 -21.64 0.90
N LYS A 352 17.74 -22.17 1.35
CA LYS A 352 18.74 -21.40 2.12
C LYS A 352 19.33 -20.22 1.34
N ALA A 353 19.65 -20.42 0.06
CA ALA A 353 20.25 -19.37 -0.79
C ALA A 353 19.27 -18.20 -0.97
N ALA A 354 17.99 -18.46 -1.19
CA ALA A 354 16.98 -17.41 -1.24
C ALA A 354 16.86 -16.63 0.06
N TRP A 355 16.84 -17.32 1.20
CA TRP A 355 16.74 -16.64 2.48
C TRP A 355 18.01 -15.87 2.86
N GLU A 356 19.18 -16.27 2.39
CA GLU A 356 20.39 -15.46 2.48
C GLU A 356 20.26 -14.15 1.69
N ARG A 357 19.70 -14.20 0.47
CA ARG A 357 19.40 -13.00 -0.33
C ARG A 357 18.35 -12.11 0.33
N VAL A 358 17.24 -12.69 0.80
CA VAL A 358 16.16 -11.96 1.47
C VAL A 358 16.68 -11.24 2.71
N ARG A 359 17.53 -11.87 3.53
CA ARG A 359 18.12 -11.23 4.73
C ARG A 359 19.11 -10.10 4.39
N ARG A 360 19.78 -10.17 3.24
CA ARG A 360 20.72 -9.15 2.77
C ARG A 360 20.05 -8.01 2.00
N PHE A 361 18.78 -8.16 1.63
CA PHE A 361 18.06 -7.14 0.88
C PHE A 361 17.88 -5.87 1.71
N VAL A 362 18.41 -4.77 1.21
CA VAL A 362 18.24 -3.42 1.79
C VAL A 362 17.36 -2.62 0.83
N PRO A 363 16.15 -2.21 1.23
CA PRO A 363 15.33 -1.30 0.44
C PRO A 363 16.00 0.07 0.25
N TRP A 364 16.04 0.53 -1.00
CA TRP A 364 16.61 1.80 -1.48
C TRP A 364 18.02 2.03 -0.89
N PRO A 365 19.00 1.16 -1.17
CA PRO A 365 20.31 1.20 -0.52
C PRO A 365 21.08 2.51 -0.77
N GLU A 366 20.78 3.20 -1.86
CA GLU A 366 21.38 4.47 -2.26
C GLU A 366 20.84 5.70 -1.52
N LEU A 367 19.69 5.58 -0.85
CA LEU A 367 19.12 6.66 -0.06
C LEU A 367 19.65 6.66 1.39
N GLN A 368 19.65 7.86 1.99
CA GLN A 368 20.16 8.09 3.34
C GLN A 368 19.02 8.30 4.35
N ILE A 369 19.13 7.61 5.48
CA ILE A 369 18.23 7.79 6.64
C ILE A 369 18.44 9.21 7.19
N GLY A 370 17.37 9.87 7.61
CA GLY A 370 17.36 11.23 8.14
C GLY A 370 17.17 12.33 7.09
N HIS A 371 17.09 12.01 5.80
CA HIS A 371 16.98 13.01 4.72
C HIS A 371 15.54 13.26 4.25
N HIS A 372 14.67 12.24 4.33
CA HIS A 372 13.28 12.32 3.91
C HIS A 372 12.38 12.23 5.15
N VAL A 373 12.45 13.26 5.99
CA VAL A 373 11.77 13.31 7.30
C VAL A 373 10.64 14.33 7.28
N THR A 374 9.47 13.94 7.74
CA THR A 374 8.35 14.86 8.03
C THR A 374 8.18 15.02 9.53
N ARG A 375 7.84 16.24 9.97
CA ARG A 375 7.60 16.59 11.37
C ARG A 375 6.27 17.35 11.46
N GLN A 376 5.35 16.87 12.27
CA GLN A 376 3.95 17.30 12.22
C GLN A 376 3.37 17.41 13.63
N TYR A 377 2.66 18.51 13.90
CA TYR A 377 1.95 18.70 15.16
C TYR A 377 0.44 18.50 15.01
N TYR A 378 -0.19 17.95 16.04
CA TYR A 378 -1.62 18.06 16.26
C TYR A 378 -1.95 18.22 17.74
N LEU A 379 -3.16 18.68 18.04
CA LEU A 379 -3.67 18.80 19.40
C LEU A 379 -4.68 17.68 19.68
N SER A 380 -4.69 17.19 20.92
CA SER A 380 -5.65 16.21 21.43
C SER A 380 -6.15 16.59 22.83
N LYS A 381 -7.14 15.85 23.32
CA LYS A 381 -7.70 15.98 24.67
C LYS A 381 -7.55 14.65 25.40
N SER A 382 -7.02 14.68 26.61
CA SER A 382 -6.69 13.48 27.41
C SER A 382 -7.91 12.66 27.81
N HIS A 383 -9.10 13.27 27.81
CA HIS A 383 -10.36 12.63 28.18
C HIS A 383 -11.39 12.62 27.03
N ASP A 384 -10.96 12.88 25.80
CA ASP A 384 -11.80 12.88 24.63
C ASP A 384 -11.04 12.31 23.43
N ASP A 385 -11.09 10.99 23.30
CA ASP A 385 -10.49 10.24 22.18
C ASP A 385 -11.07 10.64 20.81
N GLU A 386 -12.24 11.29 20.80
CA GLU A 386 -12.85 11.79 19.59
C GLU A 386 -12.23 13.13 19.17
N PHE A 387 -11.63 13.91 20.05
CA PHE A 387 -11.04 15.19 19.64
C PHE A 387 -9.61 15.03 19.09
N SER A 388 -9.39 15.53 17.87
CA SER A 388 -8.05 15.90 17.42
C SER A 388 -8.11 16.89 16.26
N THR A 389 -7.10 17.74 16.18
CA THR A 389 -6.95 18.67 15.06
C THR A 389 -6.43 17.98 13.80
N THR A 390 -6.48 18.67 12.66
CA THR A 390 -5.64 18.32 11.51
C THR A 390 -4.17 18.50 11.84
N MET A 391 -3.28 17.74 11.21
CA MET A 391 -1.85 17.89 11.41
C MET A 391 -1.32 19.14 10.67
N VAL A 392 -0.39 19.86 11.28
CA VAL A 392 0.31 21.01 10.69
C VAL A 392 1.81 20.78 10.65
N ASP A 393 2.48 21.34 9.64
CA ASP A 393 3.94 21.28 9.54
C ASP A 393 4.60 21.84 10.80
N ALA A 394 5.54 21.08 11.38
CA ALA A 394 6.23 21.48 12.59
C ALA A 394 6.88 22.87 12.49
N LYS A 395 7.31 23.26 11.29
CA LYS A 395 7.88 24.60 11.05
C LYS A 395 6.93 25.74 11.45
N ILE A 396 5.61 25.56 11.30
CA ILE A 396 4.62 26.59 11.67
C ILE A 396 4.71 26.92 13.16
N ILE A 397 4.97 25.92 13.99
CA ILE A 397 5.01 26.05 15.45
C ILE A 397 6.44 26.31 15.92
N ASP A 398 7.41 25.53 15.44
CA ASP A 398 8.82 25.61 15.86
C ASP A 398 9.46 26.97 15.59
N ASP A 399 9.10 27.64 14.49
CA ASP A 399 9.62 28.99 14.17
C ASP A 399 9.12 30.05 15.17
N GLN A 400 7.95 29.85 15.78
CA GLN A 400 7.32 30.80 16.71
C GLN A 400 7.56 30.42 18.18
N CYS A 401 7.59 29.13 18.47
CA CYS A 401 7.63 28.53 19.81
C CYS A 401 8.75 27.47 19.92
N PRO A 402 10.04 27.83 19.72
CA PRO A 402 11.14 26.86 19.69
C PRO A 402 11.41 26.16 21.04
N ALA A 403 10.85 26.68 22.13
CA ALA A 403 10.89 26.04 23.44
C ALA A 403 9.98 24.81 23.51
N LEU A 404 8.86 24.82 22.77
CA LEU A 404 7.89 23.73 22.75
C LEU A 404 8.49 22.45 22.18
N ALA A 405 9.21 22.55 21.06
CA ALA A 405 9.91 21.40 20.46
C ALA A 405 10.87 20.71 21.45
N LYS A 406 11.43 21.47 22.40
CA LYS A 406 12.37 20.98 23.42
C LYS A 406 11.67 20.39 24.64
N SER A 407 10.40 20.72 24.89
CA SER A 407 9.63 20.17 26.01
C SER A 407 8.98 18.83 25.70
N MET A 408 8.80 18.52 24.41
CA MET A 408 8.22 17.27 23.93
C MET A 408 8.92 16.04 24.53
N LYS A 409 8.14 15.15 25.14
CA LYS A 409 8.65 13.90 25.73
C LYS A 409 8.37 12.72 24.80
N PRO A 410 9.35 11.85 24.50
CA PRO A 410 9.12 10.66 23.69
C PRO A 410 8.06 9.75 24.30
N ASN A 411 7.25 9.11 23.46
CA ASN A 411 6.26 8.15 23.91
C ASN A 411 6.93 6.88 24.47
N PRO A 412 6.76 6.56 25.77
CA PRO A 412 7.42 5.41 26.37
C PRO A 412 6.94 4.06 25.79
N ASN A 413 5.81 4.04 25.07
CA ASN A 413 5.24 2.85 24.45
C ASN A 413 5.74 2.61 23.01
N ASP A 414 6.57 3.48 22.45
CA ASP A 414 7.13 3.27 21.12
C ASP A 414 8.14 2.10 21.19
N LYS A 415 7.72 0.92 20.72
CA LYS A 415 8.55 -0.30 20.71
C LYS A 415 9.73 -0.18 19.71
N ASP A 416 10.82 -0.90 19.96
CA ASP A 416 12.05 -0.93 19.14
C ASP A 416 11.87 -1.36 17.67
N ALA A 417 10.71 -1.90 17.28
CA ALA A 417 10.58 -2.63 16.02
C ALA A 417 10.43 -1.74 14.78
N LEU A 418 9.72 -0.59 14.84
CA LEU A 418 9.56 0.34 13.70
C LEU A 418 9.88 1.79 14.10
N GLN A 419 11.17 2.06 14.30
CA GLN A 419 11.70 3.35 14.76
C GLN A 419 11.72 4.43 13.66
N GLY A 420 11.09 4.19 12.52
CA GLY A 420 10.92 5.17 11.45
C GLY A 420 9.74 6.14 11.66
N ILE A 421 8.87 5.85 12.63
CA ILE A 421 7.81 6.78 13.07
C ILE A 421 7.93 6.89 14.58
N THR A 422 8.11 8.10 15.09
CA THR A 422 8.22 8.40 16.52
C THR A 422 7.15 9.40 16.93
N TYR A 423 6.64 9.21 18.15
CA TYR A 423 5.67 10.09 18.75
C TYR A 423 6.28 10.73 19.99
N SER A 424 6.10 12.04 20.13
CA SER A 424 6.43 12.78 21.34
C SER A 424 5.24 13.64 21.74
N PHE A 425 5.03 13.84 23.03
CA PHE A 425 3.89 14.61 23.54
C PHE A 425 4.26 15.52 24.71
N ASP A 426 3.47 16.56 24.88
CA ASP A 426 3.44 17.40 26.09
C ASP A 426 1.97 17.52 26.54
N GLU A 427 1.67 17.00 27.73
CA GLU A 427 0.32 16.95 28.33
C GLU A 427 0.04 18.19 29.20
N ASP A 428 0.68 19.32 28.86
CA ASP A 428 0.42 20.61 29.48
C ASP A 428 -0.55 21.45 28.64
N ALA A 429 -1.65 21.88 29.25
CA ALA A 429 -2.65 22.71 28.57
C ALA A 429 -2.09 24.08 28.14
N GLY A 430 -1.07 24.60 28.83
CA GLY A 430 -0.36 25.82 28.43
C GLY A 430 0.44 25.62 27.14
N ALA A 431 1.15 24.50 27.04
CA ALA A 431 1.87 24.08 25.84
C ALA A 431 0.94 23.88 24.64
N ALA A 432 -0.22 23.22 24.85
CA ALA A 432 -1.24 23.06 23.81
C ALA A 432 -1.81 24.42 23.34
N GLU A 433 -2.06 25.36 24.26
CA GLU A 433 -2.56 26.70 23.93
C GLU A 433 -1.48 27.58 23.27
N GLU A 434 -0.21 27.40 23.60
CA GLU A 434 0.91 28.04 22.90
C GLU A 434 1.00 27.57 21.45
N ALA A 435 0.97 26.24 21.23
CA ALA A 435 0.92 25.64 19.89
C ALA A 435 -0.27 26.16 19.07
N ARG A 436 -1.46 26.21 19.68
CA ARG A 436 -2.69 26.72 19.05
C ARG A 436 -2.53 28.17 18.61
N ARG A 437 -2.03 29.04 19.49
CA ARG A 437 -1.79 30.46 19.18
C ARG A 437 -0.81 30.65 18.03
N ALA A 438 0.26 29.86 17.97
CA ALA A 438 1.22 29.90 16.86
C ALA A 438 0.54 29.60 15.51
N VAL A 439 -0.30 28.56 15.44
CA VAL A 439 -1.04 28.23 14.22
C VAL A 439 -2.04 29.33 13.82
N LEU A 440 -2.76 29.92 14.79
CA LEU A 440 -3.68 31.02 14.51
C LEU A 440 -2.96 32.28 14.02
N GLN A 441 -1.81 32.61 14.59
CA GLN A 441 -0.98 33.73 14.15
C GLN A 441 -0.44 33.50 12.74
N TRP A 442 0.04 32.29 12.44
CA TRP A 442 0.47 31.89 11.11
C TRP A 442 -0.67 31.98 10.07
N ALA A 443 -1.88 31.55 10.42
CA ALA A 443 -3.02 31.68 9.51
C ALA A 443 -3.37 33.16 9.24
N ALA A 444 -3.26 34.02 10.26
CA ALA A 444 -3.57 35.45 10.16
C ALA A 444 -2.58 36.25 9.29
N THR A 445 -1.35 35.79 9.07
CA THR A 445 -0.36 36.46 8.20
C THR A 445 -0.58 36.22 6.70
N GLY A 446 -1.73 35.66 6.31
CA GLY A 446 -2.16 35.51 4.92
C GLY A 446 -1.85 34.14 4.30
N HIS A 447 -1.53 33.13 5.12
CA HIS A 447 -1.04 31.84 4.64
C HIS A 447 -2.11 30.76 4.37
N ALA A 448 -3.36 30.90 4.81
CA ALA A 448 -4.56 30.12 4.37
C ALA A 448 -5.75 30.34 5.35
N LYS A 449 -6.84 29.61 5.10
CA LYS A 449 -7.88 29.28 6.10
C LYS A 449 -7.24 28.56 7.30
N VAL A 450 -7.72 28.86 8.51
CA VAL A 450 -7.29 28.18 9.74
C VAL A 450 -7.44 26.65 9.58
N PRO A 451 -6.38 25.85 9.86
CA PRO A 451 -6.45 24.40 9.86
C PRO A 451 -7.58 23.89 10.77
N LYS A 452 -8.23 22.80 10.38
CA LYS A 452 -9.48 22.40 11.02
C LYS A 452 -9.29 22.02 12.49
N HIS A 453 -10.21 22.48 13.34
CA HIS A 453 -10.23 22.35 14.80
C HIS A 453 -9.12 23.11 15.55
N TRP A 454 -8.23 23.84 14.87
CA TRP A 454 -7.22 24.68 15.53
C TRP A 454 -7.79 25.99 16.10
N ASP A 455 -9.00 26.36 15.70
CA ASP A 455 -9.78 27.45 16.28
C ASP A 455 -10.52 27.04 17.57
N GLU A 456 -10.61 25.75 17.86
CA GLU A 456 -11.26 25.23 19.07
C GLU A 456 -10.33 25.29 20.28
N GLU A 457 -10.90 25.62 21.44
CA GLU A 457 -10.19 25.69 22.72
C GLU A 457 -10.32 24.37 23.51
N GLY A 458 -9.51 24.26 24.57
CA GLY A 458 -9.61 23.19 25.56
C GLY A 458 -8.87 21.91 25.20
N ALA A 459 -7.96 21.93 24.22
CA ALA A 459 -6.95 20.88 24.09
C ALA A 459 -5.98 20.94 25.28
N ASP A 460 -5.59 19.79 25.79
CA ASP A 460 -4.67 19.67 26.93
C ASP A 460 -3.35 18.98 26.56
N THR A 461 -3.24 18.50 25.32
CA THR A 461 -2.09 17.75 24.83
C THR A 461 -1.69 18.25 23.46
N VAL A 462 -0.40 18.47 23.26
CA VAL A 462 0.23 18.63 21.95
C VAL A 462 1.04 17.38 21.61
N VAL A 463 0.91 16.91 20.38
CA VAL A 463 1.61 15.71 19.90
C VAL A 463 2.45 16.08 18.68
N LEU A 464 3.73 15.71 18.72
CA LEU A 464 4.66 15.73 17.60
C LEU A 464 4.78 14.33 17.02
N VAL A 465 4.55 14.20 15.72
CA VAL A 465 4.83 12.98 14.94
C VAL A 465 6.00 13.27 14.03
N GLU A 466 7.04 12.45 14.11
CA GLU A 466 8.17 12.49 13.18
C GLU A 466 8.22 11.18 12.39
N THR A 467 8.30 11.29 11.06
CA THR A 467 8.39 10.14 10.17
C THR A 467 9.60 10.25 9.28
N ASP A 468 10.58 9.36 9.47
CA ASP A 468 11.63 9.11 8.49
C ASP A 468 11.12 8.04 7.52
N TRP A 469 10.76 8.49 6.32
CA TRP A 469 10.10 7.65 5.33
C TRP A 469 10.98 6.50 4.83
N LEU A 470 12.30 6.68 4.77
CA LEU A 470 13.22 5.62 4.37
C LEU A 470 13.43 4.63 5.51
N LYS A 471 13.66 5.12 6.72
CA LYS A 471 13.82 4.27 7.90
C LYS A 471 12.56 3.45 8.15
N TYR A 472 11.39 4.08 8.04
CA TYR A 472 10.11 3.39 8.18
C TYR A 472 9.95 2.29 7.12
N ALA A 473 10.33 2.57 5.88
CA ALA A 473 10.29 1.57 4.82
C ALA A 473 11.22 0.38 5.09
N ARG A 474 12.47 0.64 5.50
CA ARG A 474 13.46 -0.40 5.82
C ARG A 474 13.06 -1.23 7.04
N ASP A 475 12.57 -0.58 8.10
CA ASP A 475 12.10 -1.27 9.31
C ASP A 475 10.88 -2.15 9.00
N THR A 476 9.92 -1.65 8.21
CA THR A 476 8.74 -2.43 7.77
C THR A 476 9.17 -3.73 7.10
N VAL A 477 10.08 -3.65 6.12
CA VAL A 477 10.56 -4.80 5.36
C VAL A 477 11.30 -5.77 6.27
N ARG A 478 12.26 -5.28 7.07
CA ARG A 478 13.03 -6.09 8.01
C ARG A 478 12.13 -6.84 8.99
N CYS A 479 11.18 -6.15 9.62
CA CYS A 479 10.29 -6.74 10.61
C CYS A 479 9.32 -7.75 9.99
N SER A 480 8.77 -7.46 8.82
CA SER A 480 7.85 -8.39 8.14
C SER A 480 8.58 -9.63 7.63
N ILE A 481 9.82 -9.49 7.13
CA ILE A 481 10.70 -10.63 6.80
C ILE A 481 11.00 -11.48 8.03
N ALA A 482 11.33 -10.85 9.16
CA ALA A 482 11.59 -11.56 10.41
C ALA A 482 10.36 -12.34 10.89
N ALA A 483 9.16 -11.76 10.76
CA ALA A 483 7.92 -12.46 11.06
C ALA A 483 7.71 -13.65 10.11
N GLY A 484 7.80 -13.45 8.79
CA GLY A 484 7.61 -14.53 7.81
C GLY A 484 8.66 -15.65 7.87
N ALA A 485 9.82 -15.39 8.48
CA ALA A 485 10.85 -16.42 8.73
C ALA A 485 10.47 -17.40 9.85
N ASP A 486 9.58 -17.00 10.76
CA ASP A 486 9.02 -17.84 11.81
C ASP A 486 7.90 -18.70 11.22
N ILE A 487 8.30 -19.83 10.63
CA ILE A 487 7.38 -20.76 9.95
C ILE A 487 6.41 -21.46 10.89
N ASP A 488 6.76 -21.61 12.17
CA ASP A 488 5.90 -22.22 13.18
C ASP A 488 4.72 -21.32 13.56
N ARG A 489 4.81 -20.02 13.22
CA ARG A 489 3.73 -19.04 13.39
C ARG A 489 3.13 -18.53 12.07
N ASN A 490 3.91 -18.47 11.00
CA ASN A 490 3.51 -17.77 9.78
C ASN A 490 3.60 -18.65 8.52
N GLY A 491 4.00 -19.92 8.66
CA GLY A 491 3.96 -20.90 7.59
C GLY A 491 2.54 -21.37 7.29
N GLY A 492 2.31 -21.86 6.07
CA GLY A 492 1.01 -22.39 5.66
C GLY A 492 0.50 -23.51 6.57
N ASP A 493 1.39 -24.40 7.04
CA ASP A 493 1.05 -25.47 7.98
C ASP A 493 0.66 -24.96 9.36
N ALA A 494 1.36 -23.95 9.87
CA ALA A 494 1.00 -23.36 11.15
C ALA A 494 -0.37 -22.66 11.07
N LEU A 495 -0.62 -21.94 9.98
CA LEU A 495 -1.83 -21.13 9.82
C LEU A 495 -3.07 -21.97 9.51
N VAL A 496 -2.99 -22.92 8.59
CA VAL A 496 -4.17 -23.68 8.13
C VAL A 496 -4.00 -25.20 8.21
N GLY A 497 -2.92 -25.67 8.83
CA GLY A 497 -2.60 -27.09 8.97
C GLY A 497 -2.09 -27.73 7.68
N SER A 498 -1.41 -28.87 7.78
CA SER A 498 -1.02 -29.65 6.59
C SER A 498 -2.26 -30.27 5.93
N PRO A 499 -2.49 -30.09 4.62
CA PRO A 499 -3.67 -30.61 3.94
C PRO A 499 -3.65 -32.14 3.91
N ASP A 500 -4.82 -32.75 4.10
CA ASP A 500 -4.99 -34.15 3.70
C ASP A 500 -5.03 -34.19 2.18
N TRP A 501 -4.00 -34.77 1.57
CA TRP A 501 -3.93 -34.87 0.10
C TRP A 501 -5.02 -35.77 -0.49
N LYS A 502 -5.71 -36.59 0.31
CA LYS A 502 -6.89 -37.36 -0.13
C LYS A 502 -8.17 -36.54 -0.12
N ASP A 503 -8.29 -35.59 0.82
CA ASP A 503 -9.41 -34.65 0.90
C ASP A 503 -8.90 -33.27 1.37
N PRO A 504 -8.49 -32.40 0.43
CA PRO A 504 -7.96 -31.09 0.78
C PRO A 504 -9.03 -30.20 1.43
N THR A 505 -10.33 -30.56 1.33
CA THR A 505 -11.45 -29.80 1.90
C THR A 505 -11.61 -30.00 3.41
N ARG A 506 -11.01 -31.05 3.98
CA ARG A 506 -10.96 -31.27 5.43
C ARG A 506 -9.95 -30.33 6.10
N ALA A 507 -10.36 -29.69 7.20
CA ALA A 507 -9.47 -28.87 8.01
C ALA A 507 -8.52 -29.76 8.84
N PRO A 508 -7.22 -29.43 8.97
CA PRO A 508 -6.28 -30.21 9.77
C PRO A 508 -6.31 -29.80 11.25
N ASP A 509 -6.00 -30.74 12.15
CA ASP A 509 -5.97 -30.50 13.59
C ASP A 509 -4.77 -29.61 13.99
N GLY A 510 -4.97 -28.70 14.95
CA GLY A 510 -3.89 -27.90 15.55
C GLY A 510 -3.47 -26.62 14.81
N ALA A 511 -4.16 -26.27 13.71
CA ALA A 511 -3.91 -25.03 12.97
C ALA A 511 -4.45 -23.78 13.70
N MET A 512 -3.76 -22.64 13.57
CA MET A 512 -4.22 -21.36 14.15
C MET A 512 -5.56 -20.90 13.56
N ILE A 513 -5.75 -21.06 12.25
CA ILE A 513 -6.97 -20.74 11.50
C ILE A 513 -7.67 -22.05 11.09
N GLY A 514 -7.90 -22.95 12.05
CA GLY A 514 -8.47 -24.27 11.78
C GLY A 514 -9.87 -24.26 11.18
N ASP A 515 -10.64 -23.18 11.32
CA ASP A 515 -11.98 -23.03 10.74
C ASP A 515 -12.00 -22.38 9.35
N ALA A 516 -10.82 -22.18 8.73
CA ALA A 516 -10.69 -21.62 7.39
C ALA A 516 -11.47 -22.44 6.34
N PRO A 517 -12.26 -21.82 5.46
CA PRO A 517 -12.92 -22.52 4.35
C PRO A 517 -11.94 -22.81 3.19
N ILE A 518 -12.42 -23.50 2.16
CA ILE A 518 -11.83 -23.41 0.81
C ILE A 518 -12.79 -22.60 -0.06
N PHE A 519 -12.25 -21.66 -0.81
CA PHE A 519 -12.99 -20.90 -1.80
C PHE A 519 -12.92 -21.63 -3.14
N THR A 520 -14.08 -21.92 -3.71
CA THR A 520 -14.21 -22.54 -5.03
C THR A 520 -15.16 -21.71 -5.87
N ASP A 521 -15.22 -21.94 -7.17
CA ASP A 521 -16.20 -21.28 -8.03
C ASP A 521 -17.66 -21.55 -7.62
N GLN A 522 -17.92 -22.70 -6.99
CA GLN A 522 -19.23 -23.03 -6.44
C GLN A 522 -19.51 -22.35 -5.09
N ARG A 523 -18.47 -21.90 -4.39
CA ARG A 523 -18.54 -21.23 -3.07
C ARG A 523 -17.49 -20.11 -2.99
N PRO A 524 -17.61 -19.02 -3.78
CA PRO A 524 -16.56 -18.02 -3.89
C PRO A 524 -16.59 -17.01 -2.73
N ASN A 525 -17.26 -17.33 -1.62
CA ASN A 525 -17.78 -16.47 -0.54
C ASN A 525 -16.73 -15.67 0.29
N ALA A 526 -15.54 -15.42 -0.22
CA ALA A 526 -14.51 -14.65 0.44
C ALA A 526 -14.94 -13.20 0.74
N ASP A 527 -15.82 -12.64 -0.08
CA ASP A 527 -16.46 -11.34 0.10
C ASP A 527 -17.49 -11.35 1.25
N ILE A 528 -18.27 -12.43 1.38
CA ILE A 528 -19.24 -12.63 2.46
C ILE A 528 -18.55 -12.83 3.81
N LEU A 529 -17.40 -13.52 3.82
CA LEU A 529 -16.60 -13.76 5.03
C LEU A 529 -15.66 -12.59 5.38
N ASN A 530 -15.73 -11.49 4.64
CA ASN A 530 -14.93 -10.28 4.83
C ASN A 530 -15.52 -9.32 5.90
N ARG A 531 -16.53 -9.76 6.64
CA ARG A 531 -17.24 -8.99 7.67
C ARG A 531 -16.67 -9.22 9.06
#